data_AF-A0A836UDF4-F1
#
_entry.id   AF-A0A836UDF4-F1
#
_cell.length_a   1.000
_cell.length_b   1.000
_cell.length_c   1.000
_cell.angle_alpha   90.00
_cell.angle_beta   90.00
_cell.angle_gamma   90.00
#
_symmetry.space_group_name_H-M   'P 1'
#
loop_
_entity.id
_entity.type
_entity.pdbx_description
1 polymer ?
#
loop_
_entity_poly.entity_id
_entity_poly.type
_entity_poly.pdbx_seq_one_letter_code
_entity_poly.pdbx_strand_id
1 'polypeptide(L)'
;MAPALAAVAVGVLLAWLDFGRQGAARTGFIARVPALERLFTNGWYVDAFYDAVIVRITTLAATLMHAIEVKFIDGNFDRFGWGVLGLGSGSTRLQNGWVQFYGGWAVILVGVAAVYFSMGGGG
;
A
#
# COMPACT_ATOMS: atom_id res chain seq x y z
N MET A 1 19.74 -9.66 -50.22
CA MET A 1 20.95 -9.12 -49.53
C MET A 1 21.38 -7.76 -50.09
N ALA A 2 21.56 -7.63 -51.42
CA ALA A 2 21.92 -6.36 -52.06
C ALA A 2 21.10 -5.10 -51.64
N PRO A 3 19.76 -5.13 -51.53
CA PRO A 3 19.01 -3.93 -51.15
C PRO A 3 19.26 -3.49 -49.70
N ALA A 4 19.51 -4.43 -48.78
CA ALA A 4 19.83 -4.11 -47.40
C ALA A 4 21.20 -3.45 -47.27
N LEU A 5 22.20 -3.96 -48.02
CA LEU A 5 23.53 -3.37 -48.06
C LEU A 5 23.51 -1.96 -48.67
N ALA A 6 22.71 -1.75 -49.71
CA ALA A 6 22.51 -0.43 -50.30
C ALA A 6 21.89 0.55 -49.29
N ALA A 7 20.84 0.14 -48.56
CA ALA A 7 20.21 0.97 -47.54
C ALA A 7 21.19 1.34 -46.40
N VAL A 8 21.99 0.38 -45.94
CA VAL A 8 23.03 0.63 -44.92
C VAL A 8 24.10 1.59 -45.45
N ALA A 9 24.60 1.37 -46.66
CA ALA A 9 25.61 2.24 -47.27
C ALA A 9 25.11 3.68 -47.41
N VAL A 10 23.85 3.87 -47.82
CA VAL A 10 23.20 5.18 -47.90
C VAL A 10 23.06 5.81 -46.51
N GLY A 11 22.62 5.05 -45.51
CA GLY A 11 22.49 5.54 -44.12
C GLY A 11 23.82 6.00 -43.53
N VAL A 12 24.88 5.21 -43.74
CA VAL A 12 26.25 5.55 -43.29
C VAL A 12 26.78 6.78 -44.02
N LEU A 13 26.54 6.89 -45.34
CA LEU A 13 26.97 8.04 -46.14
C LEU A 13 26.26 9.32 -45.66
N LEU A 14 24.96 9.26 -45.38
CA LEU A 14 24.20 10.39 -44.83
C LEU A 14 24.72 10.81 -43.45
N ALA A 15 25.01 9.85 -42.56
CA ALA A 15 25.59 10.14 -41.26
C ALA A 15 26.99 10.78 -41.37
N TRP A 16 27.83 10.32 -42.31
CA TRP A 16 29.15 10.90 -42.54
C TRP A 16 29.08 12.34 -43.07
N LEU A 17 28.12 12.65 -43.95
CA LEU A 17 27.92 14.01 -44.47
C LEU A 17 27.50 14.99 -43.37
N ASP A 18 26.67 14.57 -42.42
CA ASP A 18 26.09 15.42 -41.38
C ASP A 18 26.98 15.56 -40.12
N PHE A 19 27.78 14.53 -39.81
CA PHE A 19 28.65 14.50 -38.61
C PHE A 19 30.15 14.40 -38.90
N GLY A 20 30.56 13.75 -39.98
CA GLY A 20 31.96 13.37 -40.25
C GLY A 20 32.76 14.33 -41.16
N ARG A 21 32.10 15.07 -42.05
CA ARG A 21 32.77 16.01 -42.97
C ARG A 21 33.41 17.20 -42.23
N GLN A 22 34.61 17.63 -42.64
CA GLN A 22 35.21 18.87 -42.11
C GLN A 22 34.30 20.07 -42.44
N GLY A 23 33.85 20.78 -41.39
CA GLY A 23 32.87 21.87 -41.50
C GLY A 23 31.39 21.45 -41.42
N ALA A 24 31.09 20.19 -41.07
CA ALA A 24 29.72 19.77 -40.82
C ALA A 24 29.15 20.49 -39.58
N ALA A 25 27.88 20.88 -39.65
CA ALA A 25 27.20 21.58 -38.57
C ALA A 25 27.07 20.71 -37.30
N ARG A 26 27.12 19.38 -37.43
CA ARG A 26 26.97 18.40 -36.34
C ARG A 26 25.69 18.57 -35.52
N THR A 27 24.72 19.29 -36.06
CA THR A 27 23.41 19.52 -35.44
C THR A 27 22.46 18.36 -35.71
N GLY A 28 22.74 17.52 -36.72
CA GLY A 28 21.83 16.48 -37.18
C GLY A 28 20.62 17.06 -37.93
N PHE A 29 20.13 16.34 -38.94
CA PHE A 29 18.86 16.66 -39.62
C PHE A 29 17.70 16.89 -38.64
N ILE A 30 17.70 16.16 -37.52
CA ILE A 30 16.63 16.17 -36.51
C ILE A 30 16.49 17.55 -35.85
N ALA A 31 17.57 18.30 -35.66
CA ALA A 31 17.52 19.65 -35.09
C ALA A 31 16.81 20.68 -35.98
N ARG A 32 16.56 20.36 -37.26
CA ARG A 32 15.75 21.21 -38.15
C ARG A 32 14.26 21.08 -37.88
N VAL A 33 13.82 20.02 -37.19
CA VAL A 33 12.42 19.79 -36.83
C VAL A 33 12.29 19.68 -35.32
N PRO A 34 11.98 20.78 -34.62
CA PRO A 34 11.94 20.83 -33.16
C PRO A 34 11.04 19.77 -32.52
N ALA A 35 9.98 19.34 -33.22
CA ALA A 35 9.10 18.28 -32.76
C ALA A 35 9.78 16.91 -32.73
N LEU A 36 10.55 16.56 -33.78
CA LEU A 36 11.31 15.31 -33.81
C LEU A 36 12.45 15.36 -32.80
N GLU A 37 13.17 16.49 -32.72
CA GLU A 37 14.23 16.68 -31.73
C GLU A 37 13.72 16.38 -30.31
N ARG A 38 12.63 17.02 -29.89
CA ARG A 38 12.01 16.77 -28.58
C ARG A 38 11.57 15.32 -28.41
N LEU A 39 11.05 14.69 -29.45
CA LEU A 39 10.62 13.29 -29.39
C LEU A 39 11.80 12.35 -29.13
N PHE A 40 12.88 12.49 -29.90
CA PHE A 40 14.07 11.65 -29.78
C PHE A 40 14.85 11.95 -28.49
N THR A 41 14.99 13.22 -28.11
CA THR A 41 15.68 13.63 -26.89
C THR A 41 14.97 13.13 -25.63
N ASN A 42 13.64 13.05 -25.64
CA ASN A 42 12.86 12.55 -24.49
C ASN A 42 12.59 11.03 -24.55
N GLY A 43 13.41 10.24 -25.25
CA GLY A 43 13.24 8.78 -25.29
C GLY A 43 11.87 8.35 -25.81
N TRP A 44 11.30 9.13 -26.74
CA TRP A 44 9.97 8.94 -27.31
C TRP A 44 8.83 9.01 -26.28
N TYR A 45 9.10 9.61 -25.11
CA TYR A 45 8.18 9.68 -23.96
C TYR A 45 7.72 8.31 -23.44
N VAL A 46 8.43 7.22 -23.77
CA VAL A 46 8.07 5.87 -23.29
C VAL A 46 8.18 5.80 -21.78
N ASP A 47 9.28 6.31 -21.22
CA ASP A 47 9.51 6.34 -19.77
C ASP A 47 8.48 7.22 -19.07
N ALA A 48 8.22 8.41 -19.61
CA ALA A 48 7.22 9.33 -19.07
C ALA A 48 5.80 8.73 -19.08
N PHE A 49 5.45 7.98 -20.13
CA PHE A 49 4.19 7.26 -20.20
C PHE A 49 4.13 6.11 -19.18
N TYR A 50 5.20 5.33 -19.06
CA TYR A 50 5.29 4.23 -18.11
C TYR A 50 5.16 4.72 -16.67
N ASP A 51 5.86 5.81 -16.32
CA ASP A 51 5.77 6.42 -15.00
C ASP A 51 4.37 6.98 -14.71
N ALA A 52 3.77 7.67 -15.69
CA ALA A 52 2.47 8.30 -15.52
C ALA A 52 1.32 7.29 -15.40
N VAL A 53 1.41 6.17 -16.15
CA VAL A 53 0.33 5.18 -16.22
C VAL A 53 0.61 4.01 -15.29
N ILE A 54 1.73 3.32 -15.45
CA ILE A 54 1.97 2.06 -14.72
C ILE A 54 2.39 2.37 -13.29
N VAL A 55 3.45 3.14 -13.11
CA VAL A 55 4.03 3.39 -11.79
C VAL A 55 3.03 4.15 -10.92
N ARG A 56 2.54 5.30 -11.39
CA ARG A 56 1.66 6.16 -10.59
C ARG A 56 0.35 5.48 -10.20
N ILE A 57 -0.30 4.75 -11.10
CA ILE A 57 -1.54 4.02 -10.77
C ILE A 57 -1.26 2.93 -9.74
N THR A 58 -0.19 2.17 -9.92
CA THR A 58 0.18 1.09 -8.98
C THR A 58 0.52 1.64 -7.60
N THR A 59 1.28 2.73 -7.52
CA THR A 59 1.60 3.40 -6.26
C THR A 59 0.36 3.97 -5.58
N LEU A 60 -0.56 4.57 -6.32
CA LEU A 60 -1.83 5.06 -5.77
C LEU A 60 -2.66 3.90 -5.20
N ALA A 61 -2.78 2.80 -5.95
CA ALA A 61 -3.50 1.61 -5.49
C ALA A 61 -2.87 1.03 -4.22
N ALA A 62 -1.54 0.88 -4.18
CA ALA A 62 -0.82 0.39 -3.00
C ALA A 62 -1.03 1.31 -1.79
N THR A 63 -0.96 2.63 -2.00
CA THR A 63 -1.16 3.63 -0.93
C THR A 63 -2.59 3.56 -0.36
N LEU A 64 -3.59 3.39 -1.23
CA LEU A 64 -4.99 3.23 -0.80
C LEU A 64 -5.20 1.95 0.01
N MET A 65 -4.64 0.82 -0.45
CA MET A 65 -4.74 -0.45 0.27
C MET A 65 -4.06 -0.37 1.64
N HIS A 66 -2.88 0.23 1.71
CA HIS A 66 -2.18 0.44 2.97
C HIS A 66 -2.95 1.35 3.93
N ALA A 67 -3.56 2.43 3.41
CA ALA A 67 -4.40 3.32 4.22
C ALA A 67 -5.64 2.60 4.77
N ILE A 68 -6.22 1.67 4.00
CA ILE A 68 -7.33 0.83 4.47
C ILE A 68 -6.86 -0.07 5.60
N GLU A 69 -5.75 -0.80 5.42
CA GLU A 69 -5.19 -1.71 6.41
C GLU A 69 -4.91 -0.99 7.74
N VAL A 70 -4.11 0.07 7.73
CA VAL A 70 -3.75 0.79 8.96
C VAL A 70 -4.99 1.38 9.65
N LYS A 71 -5.95 1.91 8.90
CA LYS A 71 -7.10 2.60 9.51
C LYS A 71 -8.19 1.65 9.99
N PHE A 72 -8.42 0.54 9.28
CA PHE A 72 -9.46 -0.42 9.65
C PHE A 72 -8.95 -1.55 10.54
N ILE A 73 -7.76 -2.08 10.28
CA ILE A 73 -7.25 -3.24 11.01
C ILE A 73 -6.62 -2.76 12.33
N ASP A 74 -5.56 -1.96 12.29
CA ASP A 74 -4.89 -1.51 13.52
C ASP A 74 -5.85 -0.72 14.42
N GLY A 75 -6.63 0.19 13.84
CA GLY A 75 -7.61 0.98 14.58
C GLY A 75 -8.70 0.15 15.29
N ASN A 76 -9.09 -1.01 14.73
CA ASN A 76 -10.05 -1.91 15.40
C ASN A 76 -9.38 -2.76 16.46
N PHE A 77 -8.15 -3.24 16.23
CA PHE A 77 -7.41 -4.01 17.22
C PHE A 77 -7.02 -3.18 18.44
N ASP A 78 -6.62 -1.92 18.23
CA ASP A 78 -6.36 -0.99 19.33
C ASP A 78 -7.62 -0.80 20.18
N ARG A 79 -8.78 -0.50 19.56
CA ARG A 79 -10.06 -0.34 20.26
C ARG A 79 -10.47 -1.60 21.02
N PHE A 80 -10.23 -2.77 20.45
CA PHE A 80 -10.47 -4.05 21.12
C PHE A 80 -9.55 -4.22 22.33
N GLY A 81 -8.25 -3.91 22.19
CA GLY A 81 -7.28 -3.92 23.27
C GLY A 81 -7.66 -2.96 24.41
N TRP A 82 -8.04 -1.72 24.09
CA TRP A 82 -8.56 -0.74 25.05
C TRP A 82 -9.84 -1.24 25.75
N GLY A 83 -10.73 -1.93 25.02
CA GLY A 83 -11.92 -2.56 25.59
C GLY A 83 -11.57 -3.65 26.61
N VAL A 84 -10.65 -4.55 26.27
CA VAL A 84 -10.19 -5.62 27.16
C VAL A 84 -9.47 -5.05 28.40
N LEU A 85 -8.59 -4.06 28.21
CA LEU A 85 -7.93 -3.35 29.32
C LEU A 85 -8.93 -2.58 30.19
N GLY A 86 -9.95 -1.97 29.59
CA GLY A 86 -11.05 -1.30 30.28
C GLY A 86 -11.84 -2.27 31.15
N LEU A 87 -12.21 -3.43 30.62
CA LEU A 87 -12.89 -4.49 31.37
C LEU A 87 -12.01 -5.04 32.52
N GLY A 88 -10.73 -5.27 32.25
CA GLY A 88 -9.76 -5.71 33.27
C GLY A 88 -9.61 -4.71 34.41
N SER A 89 -9.44 -3.42 34.07
CA SER A 89 -9.34 -2.33 35.05
C SER A 89 -10.65 -2.07 35.82
N GLY A 90 -11.81 -2.32 35.19
CA GLY A 90 -13.10 -2.29 35.85
C GLY A 90 -13.26 -3.46 36.83
N SER A 91 -12.84 -4.65 36.43
CA SER A 91 -12.87 -5.85 37.27
C SER A 91 -11.95 -5.71 38.49
N THR A 92 -10.76 -5.14 38.33
CA THR A 92 -9.86 -4.88 39.47
C THR A 92 -10.42 -3.82 40.42
N ARG A 93 -11.14 -2.81 39.92
CA ARG A 93 -11.86 -1.84 40.78
C ARG A 93 -13.02 -2.46 41.55
N LEU A 94 -13.70 -3.47 41.00
CA LEU A 94 -14.70 -4.26 41.74
C LEU A 94 -14.06 -5.09 42.87
N GLN A 95 -12.78 -5.42 42.75
CA GLN A 95 -12.00 -6.18 43.72
C GLN A 95 -11.27 -5.30 44.77
N ASN A 96 -11.77 -4.09 45.04
CA ASN A 96 -11.16 -3.13 45.98
C ASN A 96 -11.30 -3.48 47.49
N GLY A 97 -11.27 -4.77 47.86
CA GLY A 97 -11.10 -5.20 49.26
C GLY A 97 -12.32 -5.03 50.19
N TRP A 98 -13.52 -4.78 49.65
CA TRP A 98 -14.76 -4.74 50.44
C TRP A 98 -15.21 -6.16 50.84
N VAL A 99 -14.76 -6.62 52.01
CA VAL A 99 -15.10 -7.94 52.59
C VAL A 99 -16.62 -8.19 52.64
N GLN A 100 -17.42 -7.14 52.86
CA GLN A 100 -18.89 -7.21 52.85
C GLN A 100 -19.46 -7.55 51.46
N PHE A 101 -18.83 -7.09 50.38
CA PHE A 101 -19.25 -7.38 49.00
C PHE A 101 -19.00 -8.85 48.65
N TYR A 102 -17.83 -9.39 49.03
CA TYR A 102 -17.52 -10.81 48.87
C TYR A 102 -18.44 -11.71 49.69
N GLY A 103 -18.74 -11.33 50.94
CA GLY A 103 -19.70 -12.05 51.78
C GLY A 103 -21.10 -12.07 51.18
N GLY A 104 -21.56 -10.94 50.63
CA GLY A 104 -22.86 -10.86 49.94
C GLY A 104 -22.94 -11.79 48.72
N TRP A 105 -21.92 -11.81 47.87
CA TRP A 105 -21.86 -12.73 46.72
C TRP A 105 -21.80 -14.19 47.14
N ALA A 106 -21.08 -14.54 48.21
CA ALA A 106 -21.05 -15.90 48.72
C ALA A 106 -22.44 -16.37 49.17
N VAL A 107 -23.18 -15.52 49.91
CA VAL A 107 -24.56 -15.84 50.35
C VAL A 107 -25.50 -16.00 49.15
N ILE A 108 -25.40 -15.13 48.14
CA ILE A 108 -26.22 -15.22 46.92
C ILE A 108 -25.91 -16.51 46.16
N LEU A 109 -24.63 -16.83 45.93
CA LEU A 109 -24.24 -18.03 45.20
C LEU A 109 -24.66 -19.32 45.93
N VAL A 110 -24.51 -19.36 47.26
CA VAL A 110 -24.98 -20.48 48.08
C VAL A 110 -26.51 -20.60 48.02
N GLY A 111 -27.24 -19.50 48.11
CA GLY A 111 -28.69 -19.48 48.00
C GLY A 111 -29.19 -19.98 46.64
N VAL A 112 -28.56 -19.53 45.55
CA VAL A 112 -28.87 -19.98 44.18
C VAL A 112 -28.57 -21.47 44.02
N ALA A 113 -27.42 -21.93 44.51
CA ALA A 113 -27.07 -23.36 44.49
C ALA A 113 -28.08 -24.21 45.28
N ALA A 114 -28.47 -23.76 46.48
CA ALA A 114 -29.45 -24.45 47.31
C ALA A 114 -30.82 -24.55 46.61
N VAL A 115 -31.28 -23.48 45.98
CA VAL A 115 -32.53 -23.48 45.19
C VAL A 115 -32.39 -24.44 44.01
N TYR A 116 -31.29 -24.36 43.25
CA TYR A 116 -31.03 -25.25 42.11
C TYR A 116 -31.03 -26.74 42.50
N PHE A 117 -30.33 -27.10 43.58
CA PHE A 117 -30.31 -28.49 44.07
C PHE A 117 -31.65 -28.93 44.66
N SER A 118 -32.40 -28.02 45.30
CA SER A 118 -33.77 -28.32 45.77
C SER A 118 -34.75 -28.58 44.62
N MET A 119 -34.53 -27.95 43.46
CA MET A 119 -35.30 -28.17 42.25
C MET A 119 -34.83 -29.40 41.45
N GLY A 120 -33.55 -29.76 41.54
CA GLY A 120 -32.95 -30.92 40.84
C GLY A 120 -32.99 -32.24 41.61
N GLY A 121 -33.17 -32.22 42.94
CA GLY A 121 -33.20 -33.41 43.79
C GLY A 121 -34.59 -34.01 44.05
N GLY A 122 -35.63 -33.50 43.39
CA GLY A 122 -37.02 -33.96 43.51
C GLY A 122 -37.44 -34.95 42.41
N GLY A 123 -36.63 -35.98 42.17
CA GLY A 123 -36.91 -37.10 41.26
C GLY A 123 -36.82 -38.43 41.98
#